data_AF-A0A9D6XQ79-F1
#
_entry.id   AF-A0A9D6XQ79-F1
#
_cell.length_a   1.000
_cell.length_b   1.000
_cell.length_c   1.000
_cell.angle_alpha   90.00
_cell.angle_beta   90.00
_cell.angle_gamma   90.00
#
_symmetry.space_group_name_H-M   'P 1'
#
loop_
_entity.id
_entity.type
_entity.pdbx_description
1 polymer ?
#
loop_
_entity_poly.entity_id
_entity_poly.type
_entity_poly.pdbx_seq_one_letter_code
_entity_poly.pdbx_strand_id
1 'polypeptide(L)'
;MIDREALRRAQAQVLGAQRAPKANQERPEKMCGLCVHFSEGVFSGEGVGTCDILKMASDILADPPIYDKESVNGYKTMNLMNAAKCVHYQRMDFVDKDGTECSDPRYRRSMRQMQDL
;
A
#
# COMPACT_ATOMS: atom_id res chain seq x y z
N MET A 1 20.81 -46.22 -6.35
CA MET A 1 19.41 -45.77 -6.47
C MET A 1 19.21 -44.65 -5.47
N ILE A 2 18.88 -43.44 -5.92
CA ILE A 2 18.60 -42.32 -5.03
C ILE A 2 17.21 -42.53 -4.45
N ASP A 3 17.12 -42.62 -3.13
CA ASP A 3 15.88 -42.83 -2.39
C ASP A 3 14.98 -41.59 -2.52
N ARG A 4 13.98 -41.67 -3.41
CA ARG A 4 13.06 -40.58 -3.73
C ARG A 4 12.21 -40.17 -2.53
N GLU A 5 12.03 -41.06 -1.56
CA GLU A 5 11.24 -40.78 -0.37
C GLU A 5 12.03 -39.92 0.62
N ALA A 6 13.33 -40.18 0.76
CA ALA A 6 14.24 -39.34 1.53
C ALA A 6 14.33 -37.91 0.94
N LEU A 7 14.34 -37.79 -0.40
CA LEU A 7 14.36 -36.49 -1.09
C LEU A 7 13.05 -35.71 -0.90
N ARG A 8 11.90 -36.37 -0.92
CA ARG A 8 10.59 -35.75 -0.61
C ARG A 8 10.51 -35.29 0.84
N ARG A 9 11.01 -36.07 1.80
CA ARG A 9 11.04 -35.69 3.22
C ARG A 9 11.98 -34.50 3.45
N ALA A 10 13.15 -34.48 2.81
CA ALA A 10 14.08 -33.34 2.88
C ALA A 10 13.48 -32.06 2.28
N GLN A 11 12.80 -32.15 1.12
CA GLN A 11 12.11 -31.00 0.52
C GLN A 11 10.96 -30.50 1.39
N ALA A 12 10.17 -31.40 1.98
CA ALA A 12 9.10 -31.02 2.91
C ALA A 12 9.63 -30.33 4.17
N GLN A 13 10.81 -30.73 4.65
CA GLN A 13 11.45 -30.11 5.82
C GLN A 13 12.01 -28.71 5.52
N VAL A 14 12.50 -28.49 4.29
CA VAL A 14 12.96 -27.17 3.81
C VAL A 14 11.79 -26.22 3.55
N LEU A 15 10.65 -26.72 3.07
CA LEU A 15 9.45 -25.92 2.81
C LEU A 15 8.58 -25.70 4.06
N GLY A 16 8.66 -26.58 5.06
CA GLY A 16 7.83 -26.54 6.28
C GLY A 16 8.25 -25.53 7.35
N ALA A 17 9.36 -24.81 7.15
CA ALA A 17 9.84 -23.78 8.07
C ALA A 17 9.48 -22.34 7.65
N GLN A 18 8.47 -22.19 6.79
CA GLN A 18 7.84 -20.88 6.61
C GLN A 18 7.01 -20.60 7.85
N ARG A 19 7.59 -19.84 8.79
CA ARG A 19 6.85 -19.21 9.89
C ARG A 19 5.57 -18.62 9.29
N ALA A 20 4.41 -19.09 9.73
CA ALA A 20 3.16 -18.42 9.43
C ALA A 20 3.38 -16.92 9.71
N PRO A 21 3.17 -16.03 8.74
CA PRO A 21 3.25 -14.60 9.03
C PRO A 21 2.29 -14.37 10.19
N LYS A 22 2.76 -13.69 11.24
CA LYS A 22 1.92 -13.32 12.38
C LYS A 22 0.70 -12.60 11.83
N ALA A 23 -0.42 -13.30 11.69
CA ALA A 23 -1.71 -12.71 11.39
C ALA A 23 -2.01 -11.73 12.53
N ASN A 24 -2.40 -10.51 12.20
CA ASN A 24 -2.61 -9.38 13.11
C ASN A 24 -1.35 -8.60 13.56
N GLN A 25 -0.54 -8.12 12.62
CA GLN A 25 -0.23 -6.69 12.75
C GLN A 25 -1.48 -5.95 12.30
N GLU A 26 -2.06 -5.12 13.17
CA GLU A 26 -3.22 -4.26 12.89
C GLU A 26 -2.92 -3.43 11.63
N ARG A 27 -3.30 -3.96 10.47
CA ARG A 27 -3.18 -3.24 9.22
C ARG A 27 -4.20 -2.10 9.30
N PRO A 28 -3.76 -0.85 9.09
CA PRO A 28 -4.68 0.26 9.13
C PRO A 28 -5.73 0.10 8.03
N GLU A 29 -7.01 0.15 8.41
CA GLU A 29 -8.14 0.06 7.47
C GLU A 29 -8.11 1.21 6.44
N LYS A 30 -7.54 2.36 6.85
CA LYS A 30 -7.35 3.55 6.02
C LYS A 30 -5.86 3.71 5.71
N MET A 31 -5.47 3.40 4.48
CA MET A 31 -4.10 3.55 3.98
C MET A 31 -4.04 4.60 2.88
N CYS A 32 -3.00 5.44 2.86
CA CYS A 32 -2.85 6.47 1.83
C CYS A 32 -2.91 5.90 0.41
N GLY A 33 -2.33 4.72 0.15
CA GLY A 33 -2.36 4.10 -1.18
C GLY A 33 -3.71 3.53 -1.61
N LEU A 34 -4.71 3.51 -0.72
CA LEU A 34 -6.12 3.23 -1.07
C LEU A 34 -6.93 4.52 -1.26
N CYS A 35 -6.30 5.69 -1.16
CA CYS A 35 -6.96 6.98 -1.30
C CYS A 35 -6.99 7.43 -2.77
N VAL A 36 -8.10 8.04 -3.22
CA VAL A 36 -8.23 8.63 -4.56
C VAL A 36 -7.20 9.73 -4.85
N HIS A 37 -6.71 10.39 -3.80
CA HIS A 37 -5.78 11.52 -3.91
C HIS A 37 -4.31 11.11 -3.85
N PHE A 38 -4.01 9.82 -3.72
CA PHE A 38 -2.65 9.31 -3.72
C PHE A 38 -2.20 9.01 -5.15
N SER A 39 -1.05 9.56 -5.53
CA SER A 39 -0.37 9.24 -6.78
C SER A 39 1.01 8.68 -6.46
N GLU A 40 1.27 7.43 -6.85
CA GLU A 40 2.60 6.85 -6.68
C GLU A 40 3.59 7.45 -7.70
N GLY A 41 4.86 7.58 -7.32
CA GLY A 41 5.91 7.96 -8.25
C GLY A 41 6.12 6.87 -9.31
N VAL A 42 6.19 7.27 -10.58
CA VAL A 42 6.36 6.37 -11.74
C VAL A 42 7.61 5.48 -11.64
N PHE A 43 8.65 5.98 -10.96
CA PHE A 43 9.95 5.31 -10.84
C PHE A 43 10.21 4.69 -9.46
N SER A 44 9.34 4.92 -8.48
CA SER A 44 9.49 4.36 -7.14
C SER A 44 8.70 3.05 -7.06
N GLY A 45 9.40 1.92 -7.06
CA GLY A 45 8.84 0.63 -6.64
C GLY A 45 8.73 0.49 -5.11
N GLU A 46 9.09 1.55 -4.38
CA GLU A 46 9.18 1.59 -2.92
C GLU A 46 7.86 1.97 -2.24
N GLY A 47 6.77 2.21 -2.99
CA GLY A 47 5.51 2.66 -2.41
C GLY A 47 5.46 4.15 -2.07
N VAL A 48 6.43 4.93 -2.52
CA VAL A 48 6.50 6.38 -2.28
C VAL A 48 5.59 7.10 -3.29
N GLY A 49 4.75 8.00 -2.80
CA GLY A 49 3.86 8.81 -3.62
C GLY A 49 3.65 10.21 -3.06
N THR A 50 2.77 10.95 -3.73
CA THR A 50 2.37 12.29 -3.35
C THR A 50 0.85 12.37 -3.22
N CYS A 51 0.38 13.20 -2.29
CA CYS A 51 -1.03 13.57 -2.20
C CYS A 51 -1.32 14.79 -3.09
N ASP A 52 -2.43 14.75 -3.82
CA ASP A 52 -2.87 15.87 -4.67
C ASP A 52 -3.47 17.03 -3.84
N ILE A 53 -4.15 16.71 -2.73
CA ILE A 53 -4.79 17.69 -1.84
C ILE A 53 -3.78 18.28 -0.86
N LEU A 54 -3.13 17.42 -0.09
CA LEU A 54 -2.22 17.84 0.98
C LEU A 54 -0.90 18.28 0.38
N LYS A 55 -0.32 19.34 0.94
CA LYS A 55 0.95 19.89 0.50
C LYS A 55 2.06 19.59 1.50
N MET A 56 3.30 19.85 1.11
CA MET A 56 4.51 19.43 1.80
C MET A 56 4.58 19.80 3.30
N ALA A 57 3.94 20.88 3.74
CA ALA A 57 3.90 21.26 5.16
C ALA A 57 2.77 20.57 5.96
N SER A 58 2.02 19.66 5.35
CA SER A 58 1.01 18.86 6.04
C SER A 58 1.67 17.78 6.89
N ASP A 59 1.07 17.48 8.04
CA ASP A 59 1.44 16.35 8.89
C ASP A 59 0.16 15.70 9.43
N ILE A 60 -0.17 14.52 8.89
CA ILE A 60 -1.34 13.74 9.30
C ILE A 60 -1.10 12.91 10.57
N LEU A 61 0.16 12.76 11.00
CA LEU A 61 0.51 11.99 12.20
C LEU A 61 0.57 12.86 13.45
N ALA A 62 0.82 14.17 13.29
CA ALA A 62 0.76 15.17 14.35
C ALA A 62 -0.57 15.17 15.12
N ASP A 63 -0.53 15.66 16.36
CA ASP A 63 -1.69 15.84 17.23
C ASP A 63 -1.70 17.28 17.80
N PRO A 64 -2.51 18.20 17.26
CA PRO A 64 -3.51 18.00 16.19
C PRO A 64 -2.88 17.84 14.79
N PRO A 65 -3.56 17.14 13.85
CA PRO A 65 -3.07 16.99 12.48
C PRO A 65 -3.03 18.34 11.76
N ILE A 66 -1.94 18.59 11.03
CA ILE A 66 -1.66 19.84 10.33
C ILE A 66 -1.97 19.62 8.85
N TYR A 67 -2.81 20.48 8.29
CA TYR A 67 -3.21 20.41 6.89
C TYR A 67 -2.79 21.68 6.16
N ASP A 68 -1.83 21.56 5.27
CA ASP A 68 -1.44 22.61 4.36
C ASP A 68 -2.00 22.33 2.96
N LYS A 69 -2.67 23.32 2.39
CA LYS A 69 -3.26 23.28 1.04
C LYS A 69 -2.63 24.31 0.10
N GLU A 70 -1.82 25.22 0.62
CA GLU A 70 -1.34 26.40 -0.10
C GLU A 70 0.05 26.20 -0.71
N SER A 71 0.87 25.31 -0.13
CA SER A 71 2.22 25.06 -0.67
C SER A 71 2.21 24.46 -2.08
N VAL A 72 3.27 24.76 -2.83
CA VAL A 72 3.43 24.33 -4.23
C VAL A 72 3.67 22.82 -4.36
N ASN A 73 4.39 22.23 -3.41
CA ASN A 73 4.80 20.82 -3.47
C ASN A 73 3.76 19.91 -2.82
N GLY A 74 3.44 18.79 -3.47
CA GLY A 74 2.56 17.76 -2.92
C GLY A 74 3.14 17.08 -1.68
N TYR A 75 2.28 16.72 -0.74
CA TYR A 75 2.65 16.00 0.48
C TYR A 75 3.19 14.61 0.15
N LYS A 76 4.45 14.34 0.51
CA LYS A 76 5.08 13.04 0.30
C LYS A 76 4.53 12.02 1.29
N THR A 77 4.04 10.90 0.80
CA THR A 77 3.43 9.83 1.59
C THR A 77 3.86 8.46 1.11
N MET A 78 3.65 7.44 1.94
CA MET A 78 3.83 6.04 1.57
C MET A 78 2.47 5.39 1.34
N ASN A 79 2.39 4.45 0.42
CA ASN A 79 1.17 3.68 0.13
C ASN A 79 0.61 2.95 1.37
N LEU A 80 1.47 2.45 2.26
CA LEU A 80 1.10 1.77 3.51
C LEU A 80 0.98 2.73 4.72
N MET A 81 1.08 4.04 4.51
CA MET A 81 0.97 5.02 5.59
C MET A 81 -0.46 5.04 6.15
N ASN A 82 -0.58 5.06 7.48
CA ASN A 82 -1.87 5.15 8.15
C ASN A 82 -2.51 6.52 7.92
N ALA A 83 -3.68 6.52 7.27
CA ALA A 83 -4.47 7.70 6.93
C ALA A 83 -5.69 7.89 7.86
N ALA A 84 -5.77 7.19 8.99
CA ALA A 84 -6.95 7.20 9.87
C ALA A 84 -7.35 8.59 10.37
N LYS A 85 -6.37 9.47 10.62
CA LYS A 85 -6.58 10.85 11.06
C LYS A 85 -6.90 11.83 9.93
N CYS A 86 -6.72 11.43 8.66
CA CYS A 86 -6.87 12.33 7.52
C CYS A 86 -8.34 12.60 7.22
N VAL A 87 -8.77 13.86 7.36
CA VAL A 87 -10.15 14.29 7.04
C VAL A 87 -10.45 14.32 5.54
N HIS A 88 -9.43 14.26 4.70
CA HIS A 88 -9.55 14.24 3.24
C HIS A 88 -9.38 12.84 2.65
N TYR A 89 -9.40 11.80 3.47
CA TYR A 89 -9.33 10.43 3.00
C TYR A 89 -10.62 10.04 2.29
N GLN A 90 -10.51 9.71 1.00
CA GLN A 90 -11.57 9.10 0.21
C GLN A 90 -11.06 7.77 -0.34
N ARG A 91 -11.66 6.66 0.09
CA ARG A 91 -11.32 5.33 -0.43
C ARG A 91 -11.59 5.30 -1.93
N MET A 92 -10.60 4.86 -2.69
CA MET A 92 -10.70 4.67 -4.12
C MET A 92 -11.51 3.41 -4.40
N ASP A 93 -12.54 3.55 -5.23
CA ASP A 93 -13.22 2.41 -5.82
C ASP A 93 -12.37 1.94 -7.00
N PHE A 94 -11.68 0.80 -6.85
CA PHE A 94 -11.04 0.20 -8.02
C PHE A 94 -12.13 -0.48 -8.81
N VAL A 95 -12.37 0.07 -9.97
CA VAL A 95 -13.21 -0.51 -10.98
C VAL A 95 -12.19 -1.03 -11.99
N ASP A 96 -12.13 -2.35 -12.22
CA ASP A 96 -11.28 -2.98 -13.24
C ASP A 96 -12.18 -3.28 -14.44
N LYS A 97 -12.73 -2.21 -15.02
CA LYS A 97 -13.62 -2.30 -16.19
C LYS A 97 -12.85 -2.12 -17.50
N ASP A 98 -11.65 -1.53 -17.48
CA ASP A 98 -10.81 -1.37 -18.67
C ASP A 98 -9.29 -1.55 -18.43
N GLY A 99 -8.55 -1.79 -19.53
CA GLY A 99 -7.11 -2.01 -19.49
C GLY A 99 -6.29 -0.74 -19.23
N THR A 100 -6.89 0.45 -19.32
CA THR A 100 -6.23 1.73 -19.04
C THR A 100 -6.15 2.03 -17.55
N GLU A 101 -7.12 1.57 -16.76
CA GLU A 101 -7.09 1.55 -15.29
C GLU A 101 -5.93 0.69 -14.74
N CYS A 102 -5.36 -0.22 -15.54
CA CYS A 102 -4.15 -0.97 -15.17
C CYS A 102 -2.85 -0.19 -15.31
N SER A 103 -2.85 0.91 -16.06
CA SER A 103 -1.64 1.71 -16.37
C SER A 103 -1.59 3.06 -15.66
N ASP A 104 -2.69 3.50 -15.04
CA ASP A 104 -2.72 4.75 -14.30
C ASP A 104 -1.92 4.61 -12.98
N PRO A 105 -0.97 5.52 -12.69
CA PRO A 105 -0.17 5.51 -11.46
C PRO A 105 -1.00 5.63 -10.17
N ARG A 106 -2.26 6.07 -10.26
CA ARG A 106 -3.22 6.05 -9.14
C ARG A 106 -3.75 4.63 -8.86
N TYR A 107 -3.72 3.73 -9.84
CA TYR A 107 -4.37 2.41 -9.80
C TYR A 107 -3.38 1.24 -9.83
N ARG A 108 -2.35 1.29 -8.98
CA ARG A 108 -1.32 0.24 -8.93
C ARG A 108 -1.85 -1.12 -8.51
N ARG A 109 -1.43 -2.16 -9.24
CA ARG A 109 -1.83 -3.56 -9.03
C ARG A 109 -1.52 -4.10 -7.63
N SER A 110 -0.47 -3.59 -6.97
CA SER A 110 -0.07 -4.04 -5.61
C SER A 110 -1.10 -3.66 -4.54
N MET A 111 -1.78 -2.51 -4.68
CA MET A 111 -2.82 -2.08 -3.74
C MET A 111 -4.17 -2.77 -3.99
N ARG A 112 -4.39 -3.33 -5.19
CA ARG A 112 -5.63 -4.07 -5.54
C ARG A 112 -5.90 -5.24 -4.61
N GLN A 113 -4.86 -6.02 -4.28
CA GLN A 113 -4.98 -7.17 -3.38
C GLN A 113 -5.36 -6.78 -1.94
N MET A 114 -5.25 -5.49 -1.59
CA MET A 114 -5.57 -5.00 -0.25
C MET A 114 -6.98 -4.43 -0.13
N GLN A 115 -7.79 -4.50 -1.19
CA GLN A 115 -9.18 -4.04 -1.14
C GLN A 115 -10.17 -5.06 -0.60
N ASP A 116 -9.97 -6.33 -0.93
CA ASP A 116 -10.88 -7.44 -0.60
C ASP A 116 -10.67 -8.01 0.82
N LEU A 117 -9.90 -7.30 1.66
CA LEU A 117 -9.67 -7.61 3.07
C LEU A 117 -10.57 -6.75 3.95
#